data_AF-A0A1B6FMQ1-F1
#
_entry.id   AF-A0A1B6FMQ1-F1
#
_cell.length_a   1.000
_cell.length_b   1.000
_cell.length_c   1.000
_cell.angle_alpha   90.00
_cell.angle_beta   90.00
_cell.angle_gamma   90.00
#
_symmetry.space_group_name_H-M   'P 1'
#
loop_
_entity.id
_entity.type
_entity.pdbx_description
1 polymer ?
#
loop_
_entity_poly.entity_id
_entity_poly.type
_entity_poly.pdbx_seq_one_letter_code
_entity_poly.pdbx_strand_id
1 'polypeptide(L)'
;MKDNHQPLGSIGSLSAPIRNLKLTHKKLSIEVKKTTKKPIPMAWAQVSDEKPKDIIAKLAWDIKDQMPLGGDEMNSGYKGYGLALMVETFCGILAGGDFGPNIREWTDDKRPANLAQCFVVINPANFAPGFEQRMSEMNGILRNMEPLHPDKPVLVPGDSERKYMEKVNKEGGVFYTEHQLIVAAQLAAKLKVTPLKVLR
;
A
#
# COMPACT_ATOMS: atom_id res chain seq x y z
N MET A 1 27.14 51.53 2.81
CA MET A 1 25.98 50.61 2.89
C MET A 1 26.44 49.27 2.36
N LYS A 2 26.56 48.28 3.25
CA LYS A 2 26.86 46.88 2.89
C LYS A 2 25.54 46.15 2.97
N ASP A 3 25.12 45.57 1.86
CA ASP A 3 23.86 44.83 1.75
C ASP A 3 23.97 43.51 2.52
N ASN A 4 23.21 43.43 3.61
CA ASN A 4 23.01 42.21 4.40
C ASN A 4 21.96 41.34 3.70
N HIS A 5 22.37 40.52 2.75
CA HIS A 5 21.61 39.34 2.36
C HIS A 5 22.09 38.16 3.20
N GLN A 6 21.39 37.90 4.31
CA GLN A 6 21.40 36.58 4.93
C GLN A 6 20.65 35.61 3.99
N PRO A 7 21.28 34.50 3.55
CA PRO A 7 20.54 33.46 2.86
C PRO A 7 19.58 32.83 3.87
N LEU A 8 18.31 32.70 3.47
CA LEU A 8 17.31 31.88 4.16
C LEU A 8 17.93 30.52 4.47
N GLY A 9 18.12 30.25 5.75
CA GLY A 9 18.64 28.98 6.24
C GLY A 9 17.86 27.83 5.63
N SER A 10 18.58 26.78 5.28
CA SER A 10 18.01 25.52 4.82
C SER A 10 16.83 25.16 5.71
N ILE A 11 15.63 25.10 5.10
CA ILE A 11 14.49 24.44 5.71
C ILE A 11 14.97 23.00 5.88
N GLY A 12 15.37 22.68 7.11
CA GLY A 12 15.91 21.38 7.48
C GLY A 12 15.02 20.31 6.90
N SER A 13 15.66 19.35 6.23
CA SER A 13 15.04 18.15 5.69
C SER A 13 13.96 17.65 6.63
N LEU A 14 12.69 17.84 6.26
CA LEU A 14 11.54 17.18 6.86
C LEU A 14 11.57 15.70 6.47
N SER A 15 12.64 15.01 6.85
CA SER A 15 12.87 13.59 6.69
C SER A 15 12.85 12.94 8.07
N ALA A 16 11.77 13.16 8.83
CA ALA A 16 11.47 12.31 9.96
C ALA A 16 10.86 10.99 9.42
N PRO A 17 11.55 9.85 9.49
CA PRO A 17 11.01 8.60 8.98
C PRO A 17 9.86 8.14 9.91
N ILE A 18 8.61 8.23 9.43
CA ILE A 18 7.50 7.51 10.08
C ILE A 18 7.65 6.04 9.68
N ARG A 19 8.39 5.28 10.50
CA ARG A 19 8.75 3.87 10.29
C ARG A 19 7.56 2.91 10.09
N ASN A 20 6.32 3.36 10.32
CA ASN A 20 5.14 2.51 10.38
C ASN A 20 4.01 2.87 9.43
N LEU A 21 4.26 3.80 8.51
CA LEU A 21 3.26 4.25 7.56
C LEU A 21 3.23 3.37 6.30
N LYS A 22 2.81 2.12 6.49
CA LYS A 22 2.93 1.06 5.49
C LYS A 22 1.68 1.04 4.60
N LEU A 23 1.86 1.40 3.33
CA LEU A 23 0.90 1.02 2.28
C LEU A 23 0.95 -0.50 2.08
N THR A 24 -0.11 -1.19 2.48
CA THR A 24 -0.25 -2.65 2.57
C THR A 24 0.16 -3.41 1.30
N HIS A 25 -0.11 -2.85 0.11
CA HIS A 25 0.22 -3.47 -1.17
C HIS A 25 1.73 -3.64 -1.41
N LYS A 26 2.54 -2.73 -0.86
CA LYS A 26 4.00 -2.70 -1.04
C LYS A 26 4.67 -3.80 -0.22
N LYS A 27 4.19 -4.06 1.00
CA LYS A 27 4.74 -5.09 1.89
C LYS A 27 4.54 -6.50 1.33
N LEU A 28 3.34 -6.82 0.83
CA LEU A 28 3.05 -8.12 0.21
C LEU A 28 3.87 -8.31 -1.07
N SER A 29 3.98 -7.27 -1.89
CA SER A 29 4.79 -7.31 -3.11
C SER A 29 6.28 -7.51 -2.84
N ILE A 30 6.81 -6.91 -1.76
CA ILE A 30 8.18 -7.13 -1.29
C ILE A 30 8.31 -8.59 -0.82
N GLU A 31 7.42 -9.09 0.03
CA GLU A 31 7.49 -10.48 0.52
C GLU A 31 7.47 -11.50 -0.62
N VAL A 32 6.58 -11.34 -1.60
CA VAL A 32 6.54 -12.20 -2.80
C VAL A 32 7.83 -12.14 -3.60
N LYS A 33 8.42 -10.95 -3.76
CA LYS A 33 9.72 -10.79 -4.43
C LYS A 33 10.84 -11.46 -3.62
N LYS A 34 10.73 -11.52 -2.29
CA LYS A 34 11.68 -12.19 -1.38
C LYS A 34 11.68 -13.68 -1.62
N THR A 35 10.48 -14.27 -1.62
CA THR A 35 10.28 -15.69 -1.90
C THR A 35 10.74 -16.05 -3.31
N THR A 36 10.50 -15.18 -4.30
CA THR A 36 10.86 -15.42 -5.71
C THR A 36 12.27 -14.98 -6.10
N LYS A 37 13.07 -14.44 -5.16
CA LYS A 37 14.43 -13.89 -5.37
C LYS A 37 14.50 -12.84 -6.49
N LYS A 38 13.42 -12.09 -6.74
CA LYS A 38 13.37 -11.03 -7.75
C LYS A 38 13.74 -9.67 -7.14
N PRO A 39 14.40 -8.76 -7.88
CA PRO A 39 14.77 -7.46 -7.34
C PRO A 39 13.54 -6.58 -7.05
N ILE A 40 13.63 -5.75 -6.01
CA ILE A 40 12.62 -4.71 -5.73
C ILE A 40 13.00 -3.37 -6.41
N PRO A 41 12.04 -2.53 -6.81
CA PRO A 41 12.33 -1.20 -7.35
C PRO A 41 12.99 -0.31 -6.29
N MET A 42 13.99 0.49 -6.69
CA MET A 42 14.71 1.37 -5.76
C MET A 42 13.81 2.38 -5.05
N ALA A 43 12.82 2.94 -5.75
CA ALA A 43 11.86 3.89 -5.19
C ALA A 43 11.00 3.31 -4.04
N TRP A 44 11.15 2.02 -3.72
CA TRP A 44 10.38 1.38 -2.67
C TRP A 44 11.03 1.45 -1.28
N ALA A 45 12.34 1.66 -1.20
CA ALA A 45 13.13 1.59 0.03
C ALA A 45 13.74 2.95 0.37
N GLN A 46 13.78 3.30 1.66
CA GLN A 46 14.66 4.39 2.09
C GLN A 46 16.08 3.85 2.20
N VAL A 47 17.04 4.61 1.69
CA VAL A 47 18.43 4.19 1.52
C VAL A 47 19.32 5.30 2.05
N SER A 48 20.29 4.97 2.91
CA SER A 48 21.34 5.91 3.31
C SER A 48 22.31 6.12 2.13
N ASP A 49 22.70 7.36 1.86
CA ASP A 49 23.64 7.73 0.77
C ASP A 49 25.01 7.04 0.88
N GLU A 50 25.34 6.50 2.06
CA GLU A 50 26.63 5.87 2.37
C GLU A 50 26.77 4.41 1.90
N LYS A 51 25.74 3.80 1.27
CA LYS A 51 25.80 2.39 0.84
C LYS A 51 25.75 2.21 -0.70
N PRO A 52 26.54 1.27 -1.27
CA PRO A 52 26.46 0.90 -2.70
C PRO A 52 25.09 0.36 -3.13
N LYS A 53 24.55 0.85 -4.25
CA LYS A 53 23.17 0.60 -4.76
C LYS A 53 22.82 -0.88 -4.98
N ASP A 54 23.83 -1.71 -5.23
CA ASP A 54 23.75 -3.16 -5.42
C ASP A 54 23.61 -3.94 -4.09
N ILE A 55 24.28 -3.49 -3.02
CA ILE A 55 24.14 -4.02 -1.66
C ILE A 55 22.74 -3.65 -1.09
N ILE A 56 22.18 -2.54 -1.53
CA ILE A 56 20.88 -2.00 -1.12
C ILE A 56 19.70 -2.86 -1.59
N ALA A 57 19.77 -3.48 -2.78
CA ALA A 57 18.75 -4.43 -3.23
C ALA A 57 18.69 -5.71 -2.36
N LYS A 58 19.77 -6.01 -1.62
CA LYS A 58 19.85 -7.09 -0.62
C LYS A 58 19.41 -6.62 0.77
N LEU A 59 19.81 -5.42 1.21
CA LEU A 59 19.29 -4.83 2.46
C LEU A 59 17.80 -4.49 2.39
N ALA A 60 17.29 -4.36 1.16
CA ALA A 60 15.90 -4.14 0.89
C ALA A 60 14.95 -5.21 1.48
N TRP A 61 15.48 -6.39 1.79
CA TRP A 61 14.72 -7.48 2.40
C TRP A 61 14.44 -7.31 3.89
N ASP A 62 15.16 -6.39 4.55
CA ASP A 62 15.10 -6.09 5.99
C ASP A 62 14.48 -4.70 6.27
N ILE A 63 13.93 -4.03 5.25
CA ILE A 63 13.51 -2.62 5.35
C ILE A 63 12.35 -2.46 6.35
N LYS A 64 12.66 -1.87 7.50
CA LYS A 64 11.68 -1.21 8.37
C LYS A 64 11.25 0.17 7.83
N ASP A 65 12.07 0.78 6.96
CA ASP A 65 11.91 2.16 6.47
C ASP A 65 11.47 2.23 4.99
N GLN A 66 10.17 2.05 4.74
CA GLN A 66 9.59 2.16 3.40
C GLN A 66 9.40 3.63 3.00
N MET A 67 9.67 3.96 1.72
CA MET A 67 9.34 5.29 1.21
C MET A 67 7.82 5.48 1.08
N PRO A 68 7.30 6.69 1.34
CA PRO A 68 5.91 7.03 1.05
C PRO A 68 5.61 6.97 -0.45
N LEU A 69 4.33 7.07 -0.81
CA LEU A 69 3.93 7.27 -2.20
C LEU A 69 4.60 8.54 -2.75
N GLY A 70 5.16 8.47 -3.95
CA GLY A 70 5.95 9.57 -4.51
C GLY A 70 7.44 9.50 -4.17
N GLY A 71 7.91 8.58 -3.31
CA GLY A 71 9.35 8.36 -3.14
C GLY A 71 10.08 9.56 -2.51
N ASP A 72 11.13 10.05 -3.18
CA ASP A 72 11.92 11.20 -2.74
C ASP A 72 11.21 12.55 -3.00
N GLU A 73 11.83 13.64 -2.59
CA GLU A 73 11.27 14.98 -2.76
C GLU A 73 11.06 15.36 -4.23
N MET A 74 12.01 14.99 -5.11
CA MET A 74 11.93 15.24 -6.56
C MET A 74 10.68 14.60 -7.18
N ASN A 75 10.27 13.43 -6.68
CA ASN A 75 9.08 12.72 -7.11
C ASN A 75 7.83 13.03 -6.24
N SER A 76 7.86 14.11 -5.46
CA SER A 76 6.78 14.58 -4.59
C SER A 76 6.41 13.64 -3.44
N GLY A 77 7.38 12.92 -2.86
CA GLY A 77 7.19 12.01 -1.73
C GLY A 77 6.52 12.64 -0.49
N TYR A 78 6.73 13.94 -0.27
CA TYR A 78 6.08 14.69 0.81
C TYR A 78 4.55 14.67 0.71
N LYS A 79 3.96 14.48 -0.48
CA LYS A 79 2.51 14.31 -0.65
C LYS A 79 2.03 12.97 -0.11
N GLY A 80 2.76 11.88 -0.40
CA GLY A 80 2.45 10.56 0.14
C GLY A 80 2.65 10.51 1.66
N TYR A 81 3.66 11.22 2.17
CA TYR A 81 3.86 11.41 3.61
C TYR A 81 2.65 12.10 4.26
N GLY A 82 2.21 13.24 3.71
CA GLY A 82 1.05 13.97 4.22
C GLY A 82 -0.25 13.17 4.17
N LEU A 83 -0.51 12.46 3.06
CA LEU A 83 -1.69 11.59 2.92
C LEU A 83 -1.73 10.51 3.99
N ALA A 84 -0.57 9.96 4.33
CA ALA A 84 -0.56 8.87 5.27
C ALA A 84 -0.53 9.37 6.72
N LEU A 85 0.04 10.55 7.01
CA LEU A 85 -0.14 11.24 8.29
C LEU A 85 -1.64 11.52 8.58
N MET A 86 -2.42 11.87 7.55
CA MET A 86 -3.87 12.00 7.67
C MET A 86 -4.53 10.68 8.11
N VAL A 87 -4.13 9.54 7.52
CA VAL A 87 -4.61 8.21 7.94
C VAL A 87 -4.23 7.91 9.39
N GLU A 88 -3.00 8.17 9.79
CA GLU A 88 -2.53 7.96 11.17
C GLU A 88 -3.31 8.81 12.18
N THR A 89 -3.62 10.05 11.81
CA THR A 89 -4.41 10.96 12.64
C THR A 89 -5.82 10.45 12.85
N PHE A 90 -6.50 9.98 11.80
CA PHE A 90 -7.86 9.46 11.91
C PHE A 90 -7.93 8.09 12.58
N CYS A 91 -7.03 7.17 12.22
CA CYS A 91 -7.10 5.78 12.64
C CYS A 91 -6.34 5.53 13.95
N GLY A 92 -5.29 6.28 14.26
CA GLY A 92 -4.53 6.15 15.50
C GLY A 92 -5.00 7.15 16.53
N ILE A 93 -4.63 8.42 16.33
CA ILE A 93 -4.79 9.48 17.32
C ILE A 93 -6.27 9.71 17.68
N LEU A 94 -7.12 9.96 16.68
CA LEU A 94 -8.52 10.31 16.90
C LEU A 94 -9.33 9.13 17.48
N ALA A 95 -9.00 7.91 17.07
CA ALA A 95 -9.72 6.71 17.48
C ALA A 95 -9.15 6.06 18.76
N GLY A 96 -8.10 6.63 19.37
CA GLY A 96 -7.49 6.15 20.61
C GLY A 96 -6.63 4.89 20.45
N GLY A 97 -6.19 4.57 19.23
CA GLY A 97 -5.28 3.45 18.94
C GLY A 97 -3.81 3.80 19.18
N ASP A 98 -2.96 2.77 19.15
CA ASP A 98 -1.51 2.96 19.09
C ASP A 98 -1.15 3.61 17.75
N PHE A 99 -0.19 4.53 17.78
CA PHE A 99 0.28 5.26 16.59
C PHE A 99 1.80 5.26 16.48
N GLY A 100 2.30 5.39 15.26
CA GLY A 100 3.71 5.51 14.93
C GLY A 100 4.54 4.37 15.56
N PRO A 101 5.62 4.68 16.31
CA PRO A 101 6.49 3.67 16.89
C PRO A 101 5.83 2.83 18.00
N ASN A 102 4.67 3.26 18.50
CA ASN A 102 3.94 2.52 19.54
C ASN A 102 3.15 1.34 18.97
N ILE A 103 3.04 1.20 17.65
CA ILE A 103 2.38 0.04 17.02
C ILE A 103 3.30 -1.18 17.11
N ARG A 104 2.78 -2.32 17.58
CA ARG A 104 3.56 -3.57 17.67
C ARG A 104 3.96 -4.08 16.30
N GLU A 105 5.06 -4.83 16.25
CA GLU A 105 5.39 -5.60 15.06
C GLU A 105 4.31 -6.68 14.84
N TRP A 106 3.93 -6.91 13.58
CA TRP A 106 2.86 -7.87 13.23
C TRP A 106 3.14 -9.28 13.79
N THR A 107 4.42 -9.68 13.78
CA THR A 107 4.93 -10.97 14.24
C THR A 107 5.08 -11.08 15.75
N ASP A 108 4.97 -9.98 16.49
CA ASP A 108 5.08 -9.98 17.95
C ASP A 108 3.70 -10.20 18.58
N ASP A 109 3.50 -11.37 19.18
CA ASP A 109 2.25 -11.77 19.84
C ASP A 109 2.29 -11.57 21.37
N LYS A 110 3.35 -10.99 21.92
CA LYS A 110 3.50 -10.77 23.38
C LYS A 110 2.50 -9.77 23.95
N ARG A 111 1.91 -8.92 23.12
CA ARG A 111 0.83 -8.00 23.50
C ARG A 111 -0.26 -7.94 22.43
N PRO A 112 -1.53 -7.71 22.82
CA PRO A 112 -2.61 -7.49 21.86
C PRO A 112 -2.29 -6.36 20.89
N ALA A 113 -2.78 -6.46 19.65
CA ALA A 113 -2.76 -5.32 18.74
C ALA A 113 -3.77 -4.27 19.21
N ASN A 114 -3.34 -3.01 19.29
CA ASN A 114 -4.21 -1.86 19.54
C ASN A 114 -4.28 -0.98 18.29
N LEU A 115 -4.78 -1.54 17.19
CA LEU A 115 -5.00 -0.82 15.94
C LEU A 115 -6.43 -0.30 15.93
N ALA A 116 -6.61 0.95 15.52
CA ALA A 116 -7.93 1.52 15.32
C ALA A 116 -8.19 1.86 13.85
N GLN A 117 -9.46 2.07 13.53
CA GLN A 117 -9.98 2.17 12.17
C GLN A 117 -10.93 3.37 12.08
N CYS A 118 -10.90 4.06 10.96
CA CYS A 118 -11.83 5.15 10.66
C CYS A 118 -12.74 4.76 9.50
N PHE A 119 -14.04 4.95 9.67
CA PHE A 119 -15.06 4.72 8.65
C PHE A 119 -15.80 6.02 8.37
N VAL A 120 -15.86 6.42 7.10
CA VAL A 120 -16.57 7.62 6.67
C VAL A 120 -17.64 7.21 5.67
N VAL A 121 -18.90 7.57 5.97
CA VAL A 121 -20.05 7.34 5.09
C VAL A 121 -20.63 8.69 4.70
N ILE A 122 -20.69 8.94 3.40
CA ILE A 122 -21.22 10.18 2.84
C ILE A 122 -22.49 9.83 2.06
N ASN A 123 -23.62 10.41 2.45
CA ASN A 123 -24.86 10.26 1.70
C ASN A 123 -24.89 11.25 0.53
N PRO A 124 -24.77 10.80 -0.75
CA PRO A 124 -24.74 11.71 -1.89
C PRO A 124 -26.05 12.48 -2.09
N ALA A 125 -27.18 11.99 -1.55
CA ALA A 125 -28.49 12.66 -1.65
C ALA A 125 -28.54 14.01 -0.92
N ASN A 126 -27.59 14.27 -0.01
CA ASN A 126 -27.47 15.55 0.70
C ASN A 126 -26.68 16.61 -0.09
N PHE A 127 -26.23 16.28 -1.31
CA PHE A 127 -25.42 17.15 -2.17
C PHE A 127 -26.11 17.36 -3.52
N ALA A 128 -25.36 17.81 -4.53
CA ALA A 128 -25.91 18.08 -5.86
C ALA A 128 -26.58 16.82 -6.47
N PRO A 129 -27.75 16.95 -7.12
CA PRO A 129 -28.51 15.82 -7.66
C PRO A 129 -27.79 15.10 -8.82
N GLY A 130 -28.14 13.85 -9.12
CA GLY A 130 -27.58 13.12 -10.26
C GLY A 130 -26.14 12.61 -10.03
N PHE A 131 -25.80 12.23 -8.80
CA PHE A 131 -24.47 11.76 -8.43
C PHE A 131 -24.00 10.57 -9.27
N GLU A 132 -24.85 9.55 -9.43
CA GLU A 132 -24.55 8.31 -10.16
C GLU A 132 -24.24 8.60 -11.63
N GLN A 133 -25.03 9.48 -12.26
CA GLN A 133 -24.84 9.86 -13.66
C GLN A 133 -23.50 10.58 -13.84
N ARG A 134 -23.20 11.57 -12.99
CA ARG A 134 -21.91 12.30 -13.04
C ARG A 134 -20.71 11.40 -12.77
N MET A 135 -20.82 10.48 -11.81
CA MET A 135 -19.76 9.51 -11.55
C MET A 135 -19.56 8.54 -12.71
N SER A 136 -20.66 8.09 -13.34
CA SER A 136 -20.59 7.25 -14.54
C SER A 136 -19.95 8.00 -15.71
N GLU A 137 -20.29 9.28 -15.91
CA GLU A 137 -19.70 10.13 -16.93
C GLU A 137 -18.20 10.32 -16.71
N MET A 138 -17.77 10.70 -15.49
CA MET A 138 -16.35 10.80 -15.13
C MET A 138 -15.59 9.50 -15.41
N ASN A 139 -16.13 8.37 -14.96
CA ASN A 139 -15.52 7.07 -15.20
C ASN A 139 -15.48 6.70 -16.70
N GLY A 140 -16.45 7.15 -17.49
CA GLY A 140 -16.46 7.01 -18.95
C GLY A 140 -15.38 7.85 -19.61
N ILE A 141 -15.23 9.12 -19.20
CA ILE A 141 -14.17 10.02 -19.66
C ILE A 141 -12.80 9.38 -19.42
N LEU A 142 -12.53 8.93 -18.19
CA LEU A 142 -11.24 8.34 -17.83
C LEU A 142 -10.91 7.09 -18.66
N ARG A 143 -11.86 6.18 -18.86
CA ARG A 143 -11.64 4.95 -19.64
C ARG A 143 -11.45 5.21 -21.14
N ASN A 144 -12.01 6.29 -21.66
CA ASN A 144 -11.92 6.68 -23.07
C ASN A 144 -10.73 7.60 -23.38
N MET A 145 -9.88 7.92 -22.39
CA MET A 145 -8.64 8.65 -22.65
C MET A 145 -7.71 7.82 -23.54
N GLU A 146 -6.97 8.51 -24.40
CA GLU A 146 -5.98 7.87 -25.28
C GLU A 146 -4.93 7.14 -24.43
N PRO A 147 -4.80 5.80 -24.58
CA PRO A 147 -3.81 5.06 -23.82
C PRO A 147 -2.41 5.27 -24.38
N LEU A 148 -1.41 5.33 -23.51
CA LEU A 148 -0.01 5.42 -23.92
C LEU A 148 0.44 4.21 -24.78
N HIS A 149 -0.15 3.04 -24.55
CA HIS A 149 0.10 1.84 -25.34
C HIS A 149 -1.23 1.21 -25.79
N PRO A 150 -1.41 0.86 -27.08
CA PRO A 150 -2.66 0.31 -27.58
C PRO A 150 -3.12 -0.99 -26.90
N ASP A 151 -2.18 -1.78 -26.35
CA ASP A 151 -2.44 -3.03 -25.64
C ASP A 151 -2.82 -2.83 -24.16
N LYS A 152 -2.75 -1.60 -23.64
CA LYS A 152 -2.96 -1.28 -22.22
C LYS A 152 -3.99 -0.14 -22.08
N PRO A 153 -5.29 -0.46 -22.06
CA PRO A 153 -6.32 0.56 -21.90
C PRO A 153 -6.24 1.24 -20.53
N VAL A 154 -6.72 2.48 -20.45
CA VAL A 154 -6.82 3.21 -19.18
C VAL A 154 -7.85 2.52 -18.29
N LEU A 155 -7.49 2.29 -17.03
CA LEU A 155 -8.34 1.65 -16.03
C LEU A 155 -8.69 2.65 -14.93
N VAL A 156 -9.88 2.51 -14.36
CA VAL A 156 -10.24 3.21 -13.12
C VAL A 156 -10.17 2.25 -11.93
N PRO A 157 -10.00 2.76 -10.70
CA PRO A 157 -10.00 1.92 -9.50
C PRO A 157 -11.23 1.00 -9.44
N GLY A 158 -11.00 -0.30 -9.24
CA GLY A 158 -12.04 -1.33 -9.21
C GLY A 158 -12.18 -2.14 -10.51
N ASP A 159 -11.65 -1.68 -11.64
CA ASP A 159 -11.73 -2.42 -12.92
C ASP A 159 -10.95 -3.74 -12.87
N SER A 160 -9.73 -3.71 -12.32
CA SER A 160 -8.87 -4.89 -12.17
C SER A 160 -9.50 -5.92 -11.25
N GLU A 161 -10.06 -5.47 -10.12
CA GLU A 161 -10.73 -6.31 -9.14
C GLU A 161 -11.99 -6.95 -9.73
N ARG A 162 -12.79 -6.18 -10.48
CA ARG A 162 -13.99 -6.71 -11.16
C ARG A 162 -13.64 -7.81 -12.17
N LYS A 163 -12.61 -7.59 -13.01
CA LYS A 163 -12.11 -8.61 -13.94
C LYS A 163 -11.66 -9.88 -13.21
N TYR A 164 -10.98 -9.72 -12.07
CA TYR A 164 -10.55 -10.86 -11.26
C TYR A 164 -11.74 -11.61 -10.64
N MET A 165 -12.75 -10.90 -10.14
CA MET A 165 -13.98 -11.50 -9.62
C MET A 165 -14.75 -12.27 -10.70
N GLU A 166 -14.88 -11.72 -11.90
CA GLU A 166 -15.49 -12.41 -13.04
C GLU A 166 -14.75 -13.69 -13.40
N LYS A 167 -13.42 -13.65 -13.39
CA LYS A 167 -12.58 -14.82 -13.60
C LYS A 167 -12.83 -15.89 -12.53
N VAL A 168 -12.79 -15.52 -11.25
CA VAL A 168 -13.06 -16.43 -10.12
C VAL A 168 -14.45 -17.06 -10.23
N ASN A 169 -15.46 -16.27 -10.58
CA ASN A 169 -16.83 -16.76 -10.76
C ASN A 169 -16.93 -17.76 -11.93
N LYS A 170 -16.23 -17.49 -13.04
CA LYS A 170 -16.20 -18.37 -14.21
C LYS A 170 -15.49 -19.69 -13.91
N GLU A 171 -14.40 -19.65 -13.17
CA GLU A 171 -13.58 -20.81 -12.84
C GLU A 171 -14.11 -21.58 -11.61
N GLY A 172 -15.02 -20.98 -10.84
CA GLY A 172 -15.63 -21.58 -9.66
C GLY A 172 -14.69 -21.67 -8.45
N GLY A 173 -13.57 -20.92 -8.45
CA GLY A 173 -12.57 -20.99 -7.40
C GLY A 173 -11.49 -19.90 -7.46
N VAL A 174 -10.69 -19.83 -6.41
CA VAL A 174 -9.56 -18.89 -6.27
C VAL A 174 -8.25 -19.67 -6.41
N PHE A 175 -7.27 -19.08 -7.09
CA PHE A 175 -5.94 -19.68 -7.21
C PHE A 175 -5.14 -19.54 -5.92
N TYR A 176 -4.59 -20.67 -5.48
CA TYR A 176 -3.58 -20.76 -4.44
C TYR A 176 -2.33 -21.42 -4.99
N THR A 177 -1.17 -21.11 -4.42
CA THR A 177 0.06 -21.85 -4.71
C THR A 177 0.01 -23.24 -4.08
N GLU A 178 0.76 -24.19 -4.63
CA GLU A 178 0.85 -25.55 -4.09
C GLU A 178 1.22 -25.57 -2.60
N HIS A 179 2.20 -24.74 -2.21
CA HIS A 179 2.61 -24.61 -0.82
C HIS A 179 1.47 -24.12 0.09
N GLN A 180 0.65 -23.16 -0.35
CA GLN A 180 -0.51 -22.69 0.42
C GLN A 180 -1.57 -23.79 0.60
N LEU A 181 -1.80 -24.63 -0.42
CA LEU A 181 -2.70 -25.77 -0.33
C LEU A 181 -2.21 -26.81 0.67
N ILE A 182 -0.91 -27.10 0.68
CA ILE A 182 -0.28 -28.01 1.66
C ILE A 182 -0.47 -27.50 3.09
N VAL A 183 -0.16 -26.21 3.33
CA VAL A 183 -0.32 -25.59 4.66
C VAL A 183 -1.78 -25.61 5.10
N ALA A 184 -2.71 -25.29 4.20
CA ALA A 184 -4.14 -25.34 4.50
C ALA A 184 -4.61 -26.77 4.86
N ALA A 185 -4.13 -27.79 4.15
CA ALA A 185 -4.46 -29.19 4.44
C ALA A 185 -3.89 -29.65 5.80
N GLN A 186 -2.65 -29.27 6.12
CA GLN A 186 -2.04 -29.55 7.43
C GLN A 186 -2.80 -28.86 8.57
N LEU A 187 -3.22 -27.61 8.36
CA LEU A 187 -4.02 -26.88 9.34
C LEU A 187 -5.39 -27.53 9.54
N ALA A 188 -6.05 -27.94 8.46
CA ALA A 188 -7.33 -28.66 8.51
C ALA A 188 -7.22 -29.97 9.31
N ALA A 189 -6.16 -30.75 9.09
CA ALA A 189 -5.89 -31.96 9.86
C ALA A 189 -5.67 -31.67 11.36
N LYS A 190 -4.88 -30.64 11.68
CA LYS A 190 -4.61 -30.22 13.06
C LYS A 190 -5.88 -29.78 13.78
N LEU A 191 -6.74 -29.03 13.09
CA LEU A 191 -8.00 -28.51 13.64
C LEU A 191 -9.17 -29.51 13.53
N LYS A 192 -8.97 -30.66 12.89
CA LYS A 192 -9.99 -31.69 12.63
C LYS A 192 -11.21 -31.15 11.87
N VAL A 193 -10.97 -30.32 10.86
CA VAL A 193 -12.00 -29.77 9.96
C VAL A 193 -11.82 -30.28 8.52
N THR A 194 -12.87 -30.18 7.72
CA THR A 194 -12.83 -30.56 6.30
C THR A 194 -11.80 -29.72 5.54
N PRO A 195 -10.86 -30.33 4.79
CA PRO A 195 -9.87 -29.60 4.01
C PRO A 195 -10.51 -28.91 2.79
N LEU A 196 -9.80 -27.93 2.22
CA LEU A 196 -10.22 -27.23 1.01
C LEU A 196 -10.38 -28.20 -0.17
N LYS A 197 -11.46 -28.05 -0.93
CA LYS A 197 -11.66 -28.80 -2.18
C LYS A 197 -10.81 -28.16 -3.29
N VAL A 198 -9.85 -28.92 -3.81
CA VAL A 198 -9.01 -28.48 -4.94
C VAL A 198 -9.71 -28.81 -6.25
N LEU A 199 -9.93 -27.79 -7.08
CA LEU A 199 -10.39 -27.95 -8.47
C LEU A 199 -9.14 -28.11 -9.36
N ARG A 200 -9.14 -29.10 -10.24
CA ARG A 200 -8.04 -29.38 -11.19
C ARG A 200 -8.43 -28.92 -12.58
#